data_AF-A0A932YMH3-F1
#
_entry.id   AF-A0A932YMH3-F1
#
_cell.length_a   1.000
_cell.length_b   1.000
_cell.length_c   1.000
_cell.angle_alpha   90.00
_cell.angle_beta   90.00
_cell.angle_gamma   90.00
#
_symmetry.space_group_name_H-M   'P 1'
#
loop_
_entity.id
_entity.type
_entity.pdbx_description
1 polymer ?
#
loop_
_entity_poly.entity_id
_entity_poly.type
_entity_poly.pdbx_seq_one_letter_code
_entity_poly.pdbx_strand_id
1 'polypeptide(L)'
;MNSADPKIIKIAVVSAVGVFAYVGLISWVLIHGEQFFGSLPRGDIRGPMLFLMLFVFSALVTGLMVLGRPTYLFLTGSKKEALTLLGYTVAGLFVLTFLIFAIIVLV
;
A
#
# COMPACT_ATOMS: atom_id res chain seq x y z
N MET A 1 10.00 24.68 -8.50
CA MET A 1 11.22 23.91 -8.18
C MET A 1 11.18 22.63 -9.00
N ASN A 2 12.30 22.28 -9.63
CA ASN A 2 12.38 21.27 -10.70
C ASN A 2 11.87 19.89 -10.25
N SER A 3 11.01 19.26 -11.06
CA SER A 3 10.32 17.99 -10.80
C SER A 3 11.24 16.76 -10.69
N ALA A 4 12.56 16.95 -10.88
CA ALA A 4 13.60 15.93 -10.83
C ALA A 4 14.60 16.15 -9.67
N ASP A 5 14.12 16.57 -8.50
CA ASP A 5 14.98 16.65 -7.32
C ASP A 5 15.33 15.22 -6.83
N PRO A 6 16.62 14.81 -6.73
CA PRO A 6 17.02 13.45 -6.31
C PRO A 6 16.51 13.07 -4.91
N LYS A 7 16.13 14.07 -4.10
CA LYS A 7 15.47 13.88 -2.81
C LYS A 7 14.05 13.31 -2.94
N ILE A 8 13.30 13.70 -3.98
CA ILE A 8 11.94 13.20 -4.23
C ILE A 8 11.98 11.74 -4.68
N ILE A 9 12.94 11.40 -5.54
CA ILE A 9 13.14 10.02 -6.01
C ILE A 9 13.56 9.12 -4.84
N LYS A 10 14.48 9.57 -3.97
CA LYS A 10 14.84 8.82 -2.75
C LYS A 10 13.63 8.59 -1.84
N ILE A 11 12.79 9.61 -1.62
CA ILE A 11 11.58 9.47 -0.80
C ILE A 11 10.59 8.49 -1.45
N ALA A 12 10.38 8.58 -2.77
CA ALA A 12 9.49 7.66 -3.48
C ALA A 12 9.98 6.21 -3.42
N VAL A 13 11.30 5.97 -3.58
CA VAL A 13 11.91 4.64 -3.50
C VAL A 13 11.85 4.11 -2.06
N VAL A 14 12.18 4.93 -1.06
CA VAL A 14 12.04 4.53 0.36
C VAL A 14 10.59 4.23 0.69
N SER A 15 9.64 5.00 0.13
CA SER A 15 8.23 4.72 0.32
C SER A 15 7.81 3.41 -0.34
N ALA A 16 8.20 3.15 -1.58
CA ALA A 16 7.88 1.90 -2.27
C ALA A 16 8.48 0.68 -1.57
N VAL A 17 9.74 0.77 -1.12
CA VAL A 17 10.42 -0.30 -0.36
C VAL A 17 9.76 -0.49 1.02
N GLY A 18 9.38 0.60 1.69
CA GLY A 18 8.67 0.54 2.97
C GLY A 18 7.28 -0.10 2.84
N VAL A 19 6.54 0.21 1.76
CA VAL A 19 5.27 -0.46 1.45
C VAL A 19 5.50 -1.94 1.18
N PHE A 20 6.51 -2.30 0.37
CA PHE A 20 6.82 -3.70 0.07
C PHE A 20 7.18 -4.49 1.34
N ALA A 21 8.04 -3.92 2.20
CA ALA A 21 8.40 -4.52 3.48
C ALA A 21 7.19 -4.68 4.41
N TYR A 22 6.32 -3.66 4.46
CA TYR A 22 5.09 -3.68 5.25
C TYR A 22 4.10 -4.75 4.76
N VAL A 23 3.88 -4.84 3.44
CA VAL A 23 3.01 -5.88 2.84
C VAL A 23 3.58 -7.27 3.11
N GLY A 24 4.89 -7.47 3.02
CA GLY A 24 5.53 -8.74 3.38
C GLY A 24 5.30 -9.12 4.85
N LEU A 25 5.40 -8.15 5.76
CA LEU A 25 5.12 -8.34 7.19
C LEU A 25 3.66 -8.73 7.44
N ILE A 26 2.71 -8.06 6.80
CA ILE A 26 1.28 -8.36 6.92
C ILE A 26 0.96 -9.75 6.32
N SER A 27 1.55 -10.10 5.18
CA SER A 27 1.42 -11.44 4.59
C SER A 27 1.92 -12.53 5.55
N TRP A 28 3.04 -12.30 6.23
CA TRP A 28 3.53 -13.22 7.28
C TRP A 28 2.50 -13.37 8.41
N VAL A 29 1.98 -12.26 8.92
CA VAL A 29 0.96 -12.23 10.00
C VAL A 29 -0.30 -12.97 9.58
N LEU A 30 -0.72 -12.85 8.33
CA LEU A 30 -1.89 -13.57 7.79
C LEU A 30 -1.65 -15.08 7.70
N ILE A 31 -0.46 -15.51 7.26
CA ILE A 31 -0.09 -16.93 7.18
C ILE A 31 -0.04 -17.57 8.59
N HIS A 32 0.44 -16.82 9.59
CA HIS A 32 0.46 -17.27 10.98
C HIS A 32 -0.82 -16.89 11.74
N GLY A 33 -1.83 -16.36 11.06
CA GLY A 33 -3.04 -15.84 11.68
C GLY A 33 -3.79 -16.90 12.47
N GLU A 34 -3.81 -18.15 12.01
CA GLU A 34 -4.45 -19.24 12.75
C GLU A 34 -3.80 -19.53 14.12
N GLN A 35 -2.51 -19.23 14.28
CA GLN A 35 -1.81 -19.34 15.58
C GLN A 35 -2.11 -18.15 16.50
N PHE A 36 -2.28 -16.95 15.95
CA PHE A 36 -2.55 -15.74 16.74
C PHE A 36 -4.04 -15.53 17.06
N PHE A 37 -4.93 -15.93 16.16
CA PHE A 37 -6.38 -15.74 16.27
C PHE A 37 -7.10 -17.02 16.73
N GLY A 38 -6.39 -18.15 16.78
CA GLY A 38 -6.92 -19.46 17.19
C GLY A 38 -7.78 -20.12 16.12
N SER A 39 -8.00 -21.43 16.27
CA SER A 39 -8.90 -22.23 15.41
C SER A 39 -10.35 -21.84 15.69
N LEU A 40 -10.79 -20.71 15.12
CA LEU A 40 -12.16 -20.24 15.25
C LEU A 40 -13.12 -21.27 14.63
N PRO A 41 -14.19 -21.68 15.32
CA PRO A 41 -15.19 -22.60 14.77
C PRO A 41 -15.77 -22.07 13.46
N ARG A 42 -16.02 -22.98 12.51
CA ARG A 42 -16.68 -22.64 11.23
C ARG A 42 -18.03 -21.99 11.52
N GLY A 43 -18.15 -20.69 11.25
CA GLY A 43 -19.36 -19.88 11.49
C GLY A 43 -19.18 -18.69 12.42
N ASP A 44 -18.01 -18.52 13.05
CA ASP A 44 -17.75 -17.38 13.92
C ASP A 44 -17.33 -16.13 13.12
N ILE A 45 -18.06 -15.01 13.30
CA ILE A 45 -17.85 -13.74 12.58
C ILE A 45 -16.55 -13.04 12.97
N ARG A 46 -15.95 -13.42 14.11
CA ARG A 46 -14.73 -12.81 14.67
C ARG A 46 -13.53 -12.96 13.73
N GLY A 47 -13.42 -14.09 13.02
CA GLY A 47 -12.33 -14.33 12.07
C GLY A 47 -12.35 -13.35 10.90
N PRO A 48 -13.45 -13.31 10.10
CA PRO A 48 -13.61 -12.34 9.03
C PRO A 48 -13.52 -10.88 9.49
N MET A 49 -14.04 -10.57 10.68
CA MET A 49 -13.99 -9.21 11.25
C MET A 49 -12.56 -8.76 11.53
N LEU A 50 -11.74 -9.61 12.17
CA LEU A 50 -10.33 -9.29 12.47
C LEU A 50 -9.50 -9.18 11.18
N PHE A 51 -9.74 -10.07 10.21
CA PHE A 51 -9.11 -9.98 8.89
C PHE A 51 -9.44 -8.65 8.19
N LEU A 52 -10.72 -8.28 8.14
CA LEU A 52 -11.15 -7.02 7.53
C LEU A 52 -10.58 -5.80 8.26
N MET A 53 -10.46 -5.87 9.60
CA MET A 53 -9.90 -4.77 10.38
C MET A 53 -8.39 -4.60 10.14
N LEU A 54 -7.64 -5.70 10.06
CA LEU A 54 -6.22 -5.70 9.67
C LEU A 54 -6.04 -5.19 8.23
N PHE A 55 -6.93 -5.61 7.32
CA PHE A 55 -6.94 -5.19 5.93
C PHE A 55 -7.20 -3.68 5.80
N VAL A 56 -8.22 -3.15 6.48
CA VAL A 56 -8.52 -1.71 6.48
C VAL A 56 -7.37 -0.92 7.09
N PHE A 57 -6.78 -1.39 8.20
CA PHE A 57 -5.62 -0.75 8.79
C PHE A 57 -4.42 -0.70 7.83
N SER A 58 -4.15 -1.80 7.14
CA SER A 58 -3.10 -1.88 6.10
C SER A 58 -3.38 -0.92 4.94
N ALA A 59 -4.62 -0.87 4.46
CA ALA A 59 -5.07 0.07 3.44
C ALA A 59 -4.94 1.54 3.90
N LEU A 60 -5.13 1.81 5.19
CA LEU A 60 -4.97 3.14 5.79
C LEU A 60 -3.50 3.56 5.82
N VAL A 61 -2.60 2.66 6.24
CA VAL A 61 -1.14 2.90 6.26
C VAL A 61 -0.62 3.12 4.83
N THR A 62 -0.97 2.24 3.89
CA THR A 62 -0.58 2.39 2.48
C THR A 62 -1.22 3.61 1.85
N GLY A 63 -2.49 3.91 2.17
CA GLY A 63 -3.19 5.12 1.76
C GLY A 63 -2.50 6.38 2.24
N LEU A 64 -2.09 6.47 3.50
CA LEU A 64 -1.30 7.59 4.04
C LEU A 64 0.05 7.73 3.34
N MET A 65 0.68 6.63 2.98
CA MET A 65 1.99 6.60 2.36
C MET A 65 1.95 7.04 0.88
N VAL A 66 0.88 6.67 0.18
CA VAL A 66 0.62 7.02 -1.22
C VAL A 66 0.00 8.41 -1.35
N LEU A 67 -0.97 8.73 -0.49
CA LEU A 67 -1.77 9.96 -0.57
C LEU A 67 -1.22 11.09 0.30
N GLY A 68 -0.42 10.83 1.34
CA GLY A 68 -0.02 11.88 2.29
C GLY A 68 0.67 13.08 1.63
N ARG A 69 1.60 12.82 0.71
CA ARG A 69 2.33 13.86 -0.04
C ARG A 69 1.46 14.61 -1.06
N PRO A 70 0.69 13.94 -1.96
CA PRO A 70 -0.20 14.64 -2.86
C PRO A 70 -1.32 15.39 -2.12
N THR A 71 -1.78 14.91 -0.96
CA THR A 71 -2.78 15.63 -0.13
C THR A 71 -2.19 16.92 0.43
N TYR A 72 -0.95 16.89 0.92
CA TYR A 72 -0.25 18.10 1.36
C TYR A 72 -0.07 19.11 0.21
N LEU A 73 0.36 18.64 -0.97
CA LEU A 73 0.50 19.47 -2.19
C LEU A 73 -0.83 20.07 -2.66
N PHE A 74 -1.93 19.33 -2.50
CA PHE A 74 -3.28 19.81 -2.82
C PHE A 74 -3.72 20.93 -1.88
N LEU A 75 -3.44 20.80 -0.59
CA LEU A 75 -3.75 21.82 0.43
C LEU A 75 -2.90 23.08 0.27
N THR A 76 -1.66 22.97 -0.23
CA THR A 76 -0.80 24.12 -0.53
C THR A 76 -1.14 24.87 -1.83
N GLY A 77 -2.19 24.47 -2.55
CA GLY A 77 -2.71 25.17 -3.74
C GLY A 77 -2.22 24.64 -5.08
N SER A 78 -1.25 23.72 -5.11
CA SER A 78 -0.73 23.09 -6.34
C SER A 78 -1.59 21.91 -6.81
N LYS A 79 -2.87 22.17 -7.11
CA LYS A 79 -3.86 21.13 -7.44
C LYS A 79 -3.49 20.29 -8.65
N LYS A 80 -2.86 20.88 -9.67
CA LYS A 80 -2.40 20.17 -10.88
C LYS A 80 -1.28 19.19 -10.55
N GLU A 81 -0.24 19.62 -9.83
CA GLU A 81 0.87 18.74 -9.43
C GLU A 81 0.42 17.62 -8.50
N ALA A 82 -0.52 17.89 -7.59
CA ALA A 82 -1.09 16.87 -6.72
C ALA A 82 -1.79 15.76 -7.52
N LEU A 83 -2.65 16.12 -8.49
CA LEU A 83 -3.31 15.14 -9.36
C LEU A 83 -2.32 14.37 -10.24
N THR A 84 -1.32 15.06 -10.78
CA THR A 84 -0.29 14.42 -11.62
C THR A 84 0.52 13.41 -10.81
N LEU A 85 0.95 13.78 -9.60
CA LEU A 85 1.73 12.91 -8.71
C LEU A 85 0.91 11.69 -8.26
N LEU A 86 -0.36 11.90 -7.89
CA LEU A 86 -1.28 10.82 -7.52
C LEU A 86 -1.55 9.89 -8.72
N GLY A 87 -1.80 10.45 -9.90
CA GLY A 87 -1.99 9.70 -11.15
C GLY A 87 -0.80 8.82 -11.52
N TYR A 88 0.43 9.36 -11.45
CA TYR A 88 1.64 8.57 -11.67
C TYR A 88 1.83 7.48 -10.60
N THR A 89 1.48 7.75 -9.34
CA THR A 89 1.61 6.76 -8.27
C THR A 89 0.62 5.60 -8.46
N VAL A 90 -0.63 5.90 -8.84
CA VAL A 90 -1.64 4.89 -9.16
C VAL A 90 -1.27 4.10 -10.41
N ALA A 91 -0.83 4.76 -11.48
CA ALA A 91 -0.38 4.09 -12.69
C ALA A 91 0.82 3.16 -12.42
N GLY A 92 1.79 3.61 -11.62
CA GLY A 92 2.94 2.79 -11.20
C GLY A 92 2.54 1.57 -10.37
N LEU A 93 1.63 1.74 -9.42
CA LEU A 93 1.07 0.62 -8.65
C LEU A 93 0.30 -0.36 -9.54
N PHE A 94 -0.44 0.14 -10.54
CA PHE A 94 -1.19 -0.68 -11.48
C PHE A 94 -0.25 -1.53 -12.35
N VAL A 95 0.83 -0.95 -12.86
CA VAL A 95 1.87 -1.67 -13.63
C VAL A 95 2.58 -2.72 -12.76
N LEU A 96 2.97 -2.38 -11.53
CA LEU A 96 3.57 -3.32 -10.58
C LEU A 96 2.65 -4.50 -10.26
N THR A 97 1.36 -4.21 -10.04
CA THR A 97 0.34 -5.23 -9.81
C THR A 97 0.26 -6.18 -11.00
N PHE A 98 0.20 -5.64 -12.22
CA PHE A 98 0.13 -6.46 -13.44
C PHE A 98 1.39 -7.30 -13.66
N LEU A 99 2.58 -6.74 -13.36
CA LEU A 99 3.85 -7.46 -13.43
C LEU A 99 3.91 -8.63 -12.45
N ILE A 100 3.53 -8.41 -11.18
CA ILE A 100 3.49 -9.46 -10.16
C ILE A 100 2.50 -10.56 -10.58
N PHE A 101 1.33 -10.17 -11.08
CA PHE A 101 0.32 -11.12 -11.54
C PHE A 101 0.82 -11.94 -12.75
N ALA A 102 1.48 -11.30 -13.70
CA ALA A 102 2.09 -11.98 -14.86
C ALA A 102 3.18 -12.97 -14.44
N ILE A 103 4.02 -12.62 -13.45
CA ILE A 103 5.05 -13.51 -12.91
C ILE A 103 4.40 -14.74 -12.25
N ILE A 104 3.37 -14.55 -11.43
CA ILE A 104 2.69 -15.65 -10.73
C ILE A 104 1.94 -16.58 -11.70
N VAL A 105 1.35 -16.05 -12.77
CA VAL A 105 0.62 -16.86 -13.76
C VAL A 105 1.56 -17.64 -14.70
N LEU A 106 2.77 -17.14 -14.92
CA LEU A 106 3.75 -17.73 -15.84
C LEU A 106 4.68 -18.75 -15.15
N VAL A 107 4.74 -18.74 -13.81
CA VAL A 107 5.41 -19.73 -12.94
C VAL A 107 4.45 -20.87 -12.61
#